data_AF-A0AAV9LZH1-F1
#
_entry.id   AF-A0AAV9LZH1-F1
#
_cell.length_a   1.000
_cell.length_b   1.000
_cell.length_c   1.000
_cell.angle_alpha   90.00
_cell.angle_beta   90.00
_cell.angle_gamma   90.00
#
_symmetry.space_group_name_H-M   'P 1'
#
loop_
_entity.id
_entity.type
_entity.pdbx_description
1 polymer ?
#
loop_
_entity_poly.entity_id
_entity_poly.type
_entity_poly.pdbx_seq_one_letter_code
_entity_poly.pdbx_strand_id
1 'polypeptide(L)'
;MQIASKCRLFNSHFFSIFPQSIKPKIPFSPNIPKNPQFSIYASSSRTFNSSSSSSASILARKVLFLAPGVEPEDIKEDMILPGSNIVVGPYAGDAKVKEVEFVKSSNKPKDCPKDERPEFAMLGRSNVGKSSLINALVKKKEVALTSKKPGKTQLINHFLVNKSWYIVDLPGYGFANASEAARMDWSSFTKGYFLNRDTLVSVLLLIDASVPPQKIDLDCANWLGRNKIPITFVFTKCDKMKGGKAKRPDQNIRDFQELIRQNYNHQPPWIMISSVSGLGRDELLLHMSQLRNYWNNE
;
A
#
# COMPACT_ATOMS: atom_id res chain seq x y z
N MET A 1 -1.01 14.41 -24.03
CA MET A 1 -1.34 15.57 -23.16
C MET A 1 -2.55 15.30 -22.26
N GLN A 2 -3.55 14.50 -22.67
CA GLN A 2 -4.69 14.08 -21.83
C GLN A 2 -4.34 13.08 -20.70
N ILE A 3 -3.40 12.15 -20.92
CA ILE A 3 -3.11 11.04 -19.98
C ILE A 3 -2.31 11.48 -18.74
N ALA A 4 -1.32 12.37 -18.91
CA ALA A 4 -0.62 13.00 -17.78
C ALA A 4 -1.56 13.86 -16.90
N SER A 5 -2.68 14.34 -17.47
CA SER A 5 -3.74 15.04 -16.74
C SER A 5 -4.65 14.08 -15.98
N LYS A 6 -4.90 12.89 -16.53
CA LYS A 6 -5.70 11.80 -15.92
C LYS A 6 -5.08 11.27 -14.63
N CYS A 7 -3.78 10.99 -14.65
CA CYS A 7 -3.05 10.61 -13.44
C CYS A 7 -3.04 11.76 -12.42
N ARG A 8 -2.93 13.02 -12.84
CA ARG A 8 -2.90 14.20 -11.95
C ARG A 8 -4.24 14.52 -11.28
N LEU A 9 -5.38 14.26 -11.92
CA LEU A 9 -6.73 14.46 -11.36
C LEU A 9 -7.07 13.38 -10.33
N PHE A 10 -6.87 12.11 -10.69
CA PHE A 10 -6.90 10.96 -9.78
C PHE A 10 -6.02 11.22 -8.56
N ASN A 11 -4.81 11.73 -8.80
CA ASN A 11 -3.88 12.16 -7.78
C ASN A 11 -4.45 13.31 -6.92
N SER A 12 -5.05 14.36 -7.50
CA SER A 12 -5.52 15.51 -6.71
C SER A 12 -6.54 15.17 -5.62
N HIS A 13 -7.43 14.20 -5.85
CA HIS A 13 -8.36 13.66 -4.85
C HIS A 13 -7.64 12.83 -3.77
N PHE A 14 -6.55 12.15 -4.14
CA PHE A 14 -5.68 11.39 -3.24
C PHE A 14 -4.54 12.21 -2.60
N PHE A 15 -4.32 13.49 -2.95
CA PHE A 15 -3.14 14.28 -2.53
C PHE A 15 -3.41 15.47 -1.62
N SER A 16 -4.60 15.58 -1.02
CA SER A 16 -4.71 16.38 0.22
C SER A 16 -3.83 15.84 1.36
N ILE A 17 -3.25 14.65 1.17
CA ILE A 17 -2.56 13.80 2.15
C ILE A 17 -1.12 14.26 2.48
N PHE A 18 -0.51 15.22 1.76
CA PHE A 18 0.86 15.70 2.11
C PHE A 18 0.92 17.23 2.30
N PRO A 19 1.48 17.75 3.39
CA PRO A 19 1.60 19.20 3.61
C PRO A 19 2.63 19.81 2.66
N GLN A 20 2.27 20.94 2.03
CA GLN A 20 3.09 21.58 0.98
C GLN A 20 4.43 22.15 1.48
N SER A 21 4.65 22.26 2.79
CA SER A 21 5.93 22.70 3.35
C SER A 21 6.21 22.11 4.73
N ILE A 22 7.07 21.10 4.83
CA ILE A 22 7.71 20.74 6.10
C ILE A 22 9.21 20.56 5.87
N LYS A 23 10.01 21.41 6.52
CA LYS A 23 11.45 21.16 6.72
C LYS A 23 11.61 19.97 7.67
N PRO A 24 12.53 19.03 7.42
CA PRO A 24 12.66 17.80 8.21
C PRO A 24 12.94 18.13 9.68
N LYS A 25 12.09 17.65 10.60
CA LYS A 25 12.39 17.68 12.04
C LYS A 25 12.96 16.32 12.49
N ILE A 26 14.30 16.27 12.43
CA ILE A 26 15.28 15.57 13.32
C ILE A 26 15.13 14.03 13.57
N PRO A 27 16.10 13.33 14.20
CA PRO A 27 16.53 11.99 13.80
C PRO A 27 15.76 10.91 14.56
N PHE A 28 15.80 9.70 14.02
CA PHE A 28 15.23 8.50 14.62
C PHE A 28 15.77 8.30 16.06
N SER A 29 14.90 8.42 17.06
CA SER A 29 15.20 8.04 18.45
C SER A 29 14.22 6.93 18.87
N PRO A 30 14.69 5.78 19.36
CA PRO A 30 13.86 4.59 19.59
C PRO A 30 12.94 4.68 20.83
N ASN A 31 12.92 5.82 21.55
CA ASN A 31 12.10 5.98 22.74
C ASN A 31 10.72 6.56 22.39
N ILE A 32 9.76 5.67 22.18
CA ILE A 32 8.33 5.98 22.06
C ILE A 32 7.79 6.26 23.48
N PRO A 33 7.17 7.43 23.75
CA PRO A 33 6.53 7.70 25.04
C PRO A 33 5.31 6.77 25.24
N LYS A 34 5.09 6.36 26.49
CA LYS A 34 3.94 5.53 26.88
C LYS A 34 2.67 6.39 27.02
N ASN A 35 1.53 5.78 26.65
CA ASN A 35 0.10 6.14 26.90
C ASN A 35 -0.66 7.02 25.87
N PRO A 36 -2.02 6.96 25.81
CA PRO A 36 -2.98 6.06 26.48
C PRO A 36 -3.74 5.12 25.50
N GLN A 37 -4.38 4.09 26.05
CA GLN A 37 -5.14 3.07 25.31
C GLN A 37 -6.30 3.67 24.50
N PHE A 38 -6.30 3.43 23.19
CA PHE A 38 -7.51 3.48 22.36
C PHE A 38 -7.92 2.04 22.02
N SER A 39 -8.85 1.50 22.80
CA SER A 39 -9.53 0.24 22.53
C SER A 39 -10.73 0.51 21.64
N ILE A 40 -10.62 0.26 20.34
CA ILE A 40 -11.78 0.02 19.49
C ILE A 40 -11.69 -1.45 19.11
N TYR A 41 -12.24 -2.31 19.96
CA TYR A 41 -12.80 -3.64 19.67
C TYR A 41 -13.27 -4.25 21.01
N ALA A 42 -14.55 -4.11 21.32
CA ALA A 42 -15.29 -5.04 22.17
C ALA A 42 -16.80 -4.78 21.99
N SER A 43 -17.49 -5.82 21.55
CA SER A 43 -18.94 -5.98 21.56
C SER A 43 -19.54 -5.72 22.95
N SER A 44 -20.55 -4.87 23.04
CA SER A 44 -21.81 -5.16 23.74
C SER A 44 -22.75 -3.96 23.66
N SER A 45 -24.01 -4.29 23.39
CA SER A 45 -25.18 -3.42 23.39
C SER A 45 -25.25 -2.48 24.60
N ARG A 46 -25.32 -1.17 24.35
CA ARG A 46 -25.99 -0.19 25.22
C ARG A 46 -26.33 1.06 24.42
N THR A 47 -27.61 1.36 24.39
CA THR A 47 -28.22 2.60 23.90
C THR A 47 -27.59 3.81 24.59
N PHE A 48 -27.11 4.80 23.82
CA PHE A 48 -26.79 6.12 24.36
C PHE A 48 -27.13 7.25 23.39
N ASN A 49 -27.76 8.27 23.96
CA ASN A 49 -28.37 9.44 23.33
C ASN A 49 -27.38 10.37 22.61
N SER A 50 -27.96 11.06 21.63
CA SER A 50 -27.42 12.12 20.78
C SER A 50 -26.79 13.30 21.55
N SER A 51 -25.50 13.58 21.31
CA SER A 51 -24.90 14.93 21.32
C SER A 51 -23.37 15.00 21.04
N SER A 52 -22.74 13.97 20.46
CA SER A 52 -21.26 13.92 20.24
C SER A 52 -20.80 13.79 18.78
N SER A 53 -21.65 14.12 17.79
CA SER A 53 -21.40 13.74 16.38
C SER A 53 -20.33 14.56 15.63
N SER A 54 -19.87 15.71 16.13
CA SER A 54 -18.98 16.60 15.36
C SER A 54 -17.49 16.29 15.47
N SER A 55 -16.99 15.88 16.64
CA SER A 55 -15.57 15.58 16.85
C SER A 55 -15.22 14.14 16.48
N ALA A 56 -16.13 13.19 16.69
CA ALA A 56 -15.98 11.80 16.27
C ALA A 56 -15.97 11.66 14.73
N SER A 57 -16.79 12.44 14.01
CA SER A 57 -16.81 12.45 12.54
C SER A 57 -15.53 13.05 11.96
N ILE A 58 -14.95 14.08 12.59
CA ILE A 58 -13.64 14.65 12.18
C ILE A 58 -12.50 13.65 12.40
N LEU A 59 -12.51 12.90 13.50
CA LEU A 59 -11.47 11.90 13.78
C LEU A 59 -11.57 10.70 12.82
N ALA A 60 -12.79 10.23 12.54
CA ALA A 60 -13.06 9.18 11.57
C ALA A 60 -12.54 9.56 10.16
N ARG A 61 -12.75 10.81 9.74
CA ARG A 61 -12.26 11.37 8.46
C ARG A 61 -10.73 11.42 8.32
N LYS A 62 -9.97 11.43 9.44
CA LYS A 62 -8.50 11.48 9.41
C LYS A 62 -7.84 10.10 9.42
N VAL A 63 -8.55 9.09 9.92
CA VAL A 63 -8.03 7.73 10.11
C VAL A 63 -8.50 6.79 9.00
N LEU A 64 -9.74 6.96 8.52
CA LEU A 64 -10.27 6.18 7.41
C LEU A 64 -9.80 6.75 6.07
N PHE A 65 -9.45 5.84 5.16
CA PHE A 65 -9.28 6.14 3.77
C PHE A 65 -10.65 6.03 3.07
N LEU A 66 -11.14 7.15 2.55
CA LEU A 66 -12.40 7.22 1.83
C LEU A 66 -12.16 6.99 0.35
N ALA A 67 -12.88 6.02 -0.21
CA ALA A 67 -12.90 5.79 -1.63
C ALA A 67 -13.42 7.05 -2.38
N PRO A 68 -12.99 7.26 -3.63
CA PRO A 68 -13.62 8.25 -4.50
C PRO A 68 -15.14 8.02 -4.59
N GLY A 69 -15.91 9.10 -4.48
CA GLY A 69 -17.38 9.06 -4.50
C GLY A 69 -18.05 8.59 -3.21
N VAL A 70 -17.32 8.52 -2.09
CA VAL A 70 -17.91 8.24 -0.77
C VAL A 70 -17.90 9.52 0.07
N GLU A 71 -19.10 9.96 0.46
CA GLU A 71 -19.26 11.08 1.38
C GLU A 71 -19.11 10.62 2.84
N PRO A 72 -18.49 11.42 3.72
CA PRO A 72 -18.25 11.01 5.11
C PRO A 72 -19.52 10.72 5.92
N GLU A 73 -20.64 11.36 5.60
CA GLU A 73 -21.95 11.10 6.23
C GLU A 73 -22.56 9.74 5.87
N ASP A 74 -22.17 9.14 4.74
CA ASP A 74 -22.74 7.90 4.25
C ASP A 74 -22.00 6.65 4.75
N ILE A 75 -20.91 6.83 5.50
CA ILE A 75 -20.05 5.73 5.97
C ILE A 75 -20.78 4.88 7.00
N LYS A 76 -20.90 3.60 6.71
CA LYS A 76 -21.37 2.56 7.63
C LYS A 76 -20.22 1.61 7.98
N GLU A 77 -20.32 0.94 9.13
CA GLU A 77 -19.25 0.03 9.60
C GLU A 77 -19.00 -1.14 8.65
N ASP A 78 -20.04 -1.65 7.99
CA ASP A 78 -19.98 -2.74 7.01
C ASP A 78 -19.32 -2.33 5.68
N MET A 79 -19.14 -1.02 5.44
CA MET A 79 -18.39 -0.51 4.30
C MET A 79 -16.88 -0.54 4.55
N ILE A 80 -16.40 -0.79 5.76
CA ILE A 80 -14.97 -0.81 6.06
C ILE A 80 -14.43 -2.22 5.79
N LEU A 81 -13.43 -2.32 4.91
CA LEU A 81 -12.78 -3.60 4.63
C LEU A 81 -12.14 -4.17 5.91
N PRO A 82 -12.45 -5.42 6.30
CA PRO A 82 -11.89 -6.03 7.49
C PRO A 82 -10.36 -5.99 7.53
N GLY A 83 -9.80 -5.60 8.67
CA GLY A 83 -8.35 -5.54 8.86
C GLY A 83 -7.64 -4.43 8.08
N SER A 84 -8.34 -3.34 7.81
CA SER A 84 -7.85 -2.18 7.05
C SER A 84 -8.41 -0.87 7.62
N ASN A 85 -8.06 0.27 7.02
CA ASN A 85 -8.80 1.54 7.18
C ASN A 85 -9.57 1.96 5.91
N ILE A 86 -9.80 1.04 4.98
CA ILE A 86 -10.32 1.35 3.64
C ILE A 86 -11.83 1.23 3.63
N VAL A 87 -12.51 2.30 3.24
CA VAL A 87 -13.95 2.30 2.98
C VAL A 87 -14.20 1.87 1.54
N VAL A 88 -15.15 0.97 1.35
CA VAL A 88 -15.66 0.52 0.05
C VAL A 88 -16.62 1.57 -0.50
N GLY A 89 -16.36 2.01 -1.73
CA GLY A 89 -17.16 2.99 -2.45
C GLY A 89 -17.85 2.44 -3.69
N PRO A 90 -18.52 3.32 -4.46
CA PRO A 90 -19.39 2.92 -5.57
C PRO A 90 -18.63 2.28 -6.75
N TYR A 91 -17.31 2.50 -6.84
CA TYR A 91 -16.48 1.92 -7.90
C TYR A 91 -15.98 0.50 -7.60
N ALA A 92 -16.27 -0.05 -6.41
CA ALA A 92 -15.84 -1.39 -6.04
C ALA A 92 -16.59 -2.47 -6.84
N GLY A 93 -15.86 -3.30 -7.59
CA GLY A 93 -16.46 -4.30 -8.49
C GLY A 93 -15.43 -4.92 -9.44
N ASP A 94 -15.74 -6.09 -10.01
CA ASP A 94 -14.81 -6.80 -10.92
C ASP A 94 -13.43 -7.11 -10.30
N ALA A 95 -13.42 -7.52 -9.03
CA ALA A 95 -12.23 -7.86 -8.26
C ALA A 95 -11.68 -9.28 -8.56
N LYS A 96 -12.45 -10.13 -9.25
CA LYS A 96 -12.08 -11.54 -9.49
C LYS A 96 -10.92 -11.64 -10.48
N VAL A 97 -9.85 -12.34 -10.08
CA VAL A 97 -8.76 -12.75 -10.99
C VAL A 97 -9.15 -14.06 -11.66
N LYS A 98 -9.32 -14.03 -12.98
CA LYS A 98 -9.68 -15.18 -13.84
C LYS A 98 -8.44 -15.74 -14.54
N GLU A 99 -7.60 -14.86 -15.06
CA GLU A 99 -6.38 -15.23 -15.79
C GLU A 99 -5.23 -14.28 -15.43
N VAL A 100 -4.02 -14.81 -15.53
CA VAL A 100 -2.78 -14.05 -15.40
C VAL A 100 -1.75 -14.60 -16.38
N GLU A 101 -1.03 -13.70 -17.02
CA GLU A 101 0.03 -13.96 -17.98
C GLU A 101 1.29 -13.18 -17.60
N PHE A 102 2.45 -13.83 -17.60
CA PHE A 102 3.73 -13.12 -17.51
C PHE A 102 4.07 -12.54 -18.89
N VAL A 103 4.16 -11.22 -18.98
CA VAL A 103 4.37 -10.54 -20.27
C VAL A 103 5.86 -10.34 -20.54
N LYS A 104 6.57 -9.68 -19.61
CA LYS A 104 7.99 -9.33 -19.82
C LYS A 104 8.69 -8.94 -18.52
N SER A 105 10.01 -9.17 -18.50
CA SER A 105 10.95 -8.54 -17.57
C SER A 105 11.73 -7.41 -18.25
N SER A 106 11.77 -6.24 -17.63
CA SER A 106 12.41 -5.04 -18.19
C SER A 106 13.57 -4.55 -17.32
N ASN A 107 14.70 -4.22 -17.94
CA ASN A 107 15.86 -3.62 -17.29
C ASN A 107 15.69 -2.11 -17.08
N LYS A 108 15.00 -1.42 -18.00
CA LYS A 108 14.82 0.05 -17.98
C LYS A 108 13.32 0.40 -18.15
N PRO A 109 12.82 1.53 -17.62
CA PRO A 109 11.39 1.83 -17.62
C PRO A 109 10.86 2.04 -19.04
N LYS A 110 11.74 2.51 -19.93
CA LYS A 110 11.48 2.65 -21.36
C LYS A 110 11.19 1.33 -22.08
N ASP A 111 11.64 0.19 -21.53
CA ASP A 111 11.49 -1.14 -22.12
C ASP A 111 10.21 -1.85 -21.65
N CYS A 112 9.49 -1.24 -20.68
CA CYS A 112 8.22 -1.72 -20.16
C CYS A 112 7.11 -1.62 -21.21
N PRO A 113 6.06 -2.47 -21.12
CA PRO A 113 4.88 -2.36 -21.98
C PRO A 113 4.30 -0.93 -22.00
N LYS A 114 3.68 -0.53 -23.11
CA LYS A 114 3.10 0.81 -23.30
C LYS A 114 1.68 0.75 -23.86
N ASP A 115 0.94 -0.30 -23.54
CA ASP A 115 -0.43 -0.54 -24.02
C ASP A 115 -1.50 0.15 -23.15
N GLU A 116 -1.11 1.19 -22.39
CA GLU A 116 -1.99 2.13 -21.66
C GLU A 116 -2.91 1.51 -20.60
N ARG A 117 -2.64 0.27 -20.17
CA ARG A 117 -3.43 -0.41 -19.14
C ARG A 117 -3.05 0.06 -17.73
N PRO A 118 -4.01 0.13 -16.80
CA PRO A 118 -3.74 0.51 -15.41
C PRO A 118 -2.79 -0.47 -14.71
N GLU A 119 -1.90 0.06 -13.87
CA GLU A 119 -0.83 -0.69 -13.22
C GLU A 119 -0.84 -0.53 -11.70
N PHE A 120 -0.65 -1.65 -10.99
CA PHE A 120 -0.36 -1.66 -9.56
C PHE A 120 1.06 -2.15 -9.33
N ALA A 121 1.92 -1.25 -8.85
CA ALA A 121 3.32 -1.57 -8.60
C ALA A 121 3.52 -2.13 -7.20
N MET A 122 4.07 -3.34 -7.10
CA MET A 122 4.45 -3.98 -5.85
C MET A 122 5.87 -3.54 -5.48
N LEU A 123 6.01 -2.87 -4.34
CA LEU A 123 7.29 -2.41 -3.80
C LEU A 123 7.46 -2.86 -2.35
N GLY A 124 8.69 -3.13 -1.93
CA GLY A 124 8.98 -3.38 -0.53
C GLY A 124 10.39 -3.90 -0.33
N ARG A 125 10.80 -4.04 0.94
CA ARG A 125 12.12 -4.58 1.27
C ARG A 125 12.29 -6.00 0.73
N SER A 126 13.53 -6.38 0.41
CA SER A 126 13.87 -7.78 0.14
C SER A 126 13.32 -8.72 1.22
N ASN A 127 12.72 -9.85 0.80
CA ASN A 127 12.09 -10.85 1.67
C ASN A 127 10.87 -10.37 2.49
N VAL A 128 10.27 -9.22 2.15
CA VAL A 128 9.01 -8.76 2.78
C VAL A 128 7.82 -9.67 2.47
N GLY A 129 7.85 -10.41 1.35
CA GLY A 129 6.76 -11.30 0.93
C GLY A 129 6.12 -10.94 -0.41
N LYS A 130 6.74 -10.04 -1.20
CA LYS A 130 6.23 -9.56 -2.50
C LYS A 130 5.84 -10.67 -3.49
N SER A 131 6.75 -11.58 -3.83
CA SER A 131 6.43 -12.69 -4.74
C SER A 131 5.36 -13.63 -4.17
N SER A 132 5.37 -13.86 -2.84
CA SER A 132 4.35 -14.66 -2.17
C SER A 132 2.97 -14.00 -2.25
N LEU A 133 2.89 -12.68 -2.11
CA LEU A 133 1.66 -11.92 -2.28
C LEU A 133 1.14 -12.00 -3.71
N ILE A 134 2.01 -11.82 -4.72
CA ILE A 134 1.61 -11.94 -6.12
C ILE A 134 0.97 -13.29 -6.38
N ASN A 135 1.64 -14.39 -5.99
CA ASN A 135 1.11 -15.75 -6.15
C ASN A 135 -0.22 -15.95 -5.39
N ALA A 136 -0.34 -15.39 -4.19
CA ALA A 136 -1.57 -15.45 -3.41
C ALA A 136 -2.73 -14.71 -4.10
N LEU A 137 -2.49 -13.50 -4.61
CA LEU A 137 -3.51 -12.70 -5.33
C LEU A 137 -4.03 -13.44 -6.54
N VAL A 138 -3.13 -14.00 -7.36
CA VAL A 138 -3.51 -14.67 -8.62
C VAL A 138 -3.95 -16.13 -8.45
N LYS A 139 -3.88 -16.69 -7.23
CA LYS A 139 -4.19 -18.10 -6.93
C LYS A 139 -3.46 -19.10 -7.85
N LYS A 140 -2.30 -18.74 -8.37
CA LYS A 140 -1.43 -19.60 -9.18
C LYS A 140 -0.09 -19.73 -8.48
N LYS A 141 0.41 -20.96 -8.39
CA LYS A 141 1.77 -21.22 -7.88
C LYS A 141 2.79 -20.77 -8.91
N GLU A 142 3.87 -20.16 -8.42
CA GLU A 142 5.11 -19.89 -9.18
C GLU A 142 4.99 -18.94 -10.39
N VAL A 143 3.94 -18.13 -10.48
CA VAL A 143 3.88 -17.04 -11.47
C VAL A 143 4.97 -16.00 -11.17
N ALA A 144 5.13 -15.64 -9.90
CA ALA A 144 6.28 -14.89 -9.41
C ALA A 144 7.23 -15.83 -8.67
N LEU A 145 8.52 -15.82 -9.07
CA LEU A 145 9.55 -16.63 -8.43
C LEU A 145 9.73 -16.21 -6.96
N THR A 146 9.45 -17.13 -6.03
CA THR A 146 9.68 -16.96 -4.59
C THR A 146 11.05 -17.52 -4.21
N SER A 147 11.99 -16.68 -3.77
CA SER A 147 13.28 -17.14 -3.24
C SER A 147 13.47 -16.65 -1.80
N LYS A 148 14.12 -17.48 -0.97
CA LYS A 148 14.60 -17.08 0.36
C LYS A 148 15.88 -16.23 0.28
N LYS A 149 16.65 -16.37 -0.81
CA LYS A 149 17.87 -15.58 -1.05
C LYS A 149 17.44 -14.21 -1.61
N PRO A 150 17.75 -13.10 -0.91
CA PRO A 150 17.33 -11.79 -1.39
C PRO A 150 18.08 -11.41 -2.69
N GLY A 151 17.58 -10.42 -3.45
CA GLY A 151 18.31 -9.81 -4.58
C GLY A 151 18.13 -10.47 -5.97
N LYS A 152 17.20 -11.42 -6.14
CA LYS A 152 16.93 -12.03 -7.45
C LYS A 152 16.10 -11.16 -8.40
N THR A 153 15.14 -10.37 -7.89
CA THR A 153 14.35 -9.46 -8.73
C THR A 153 15.16 -8.20 -8.99
N GLN A 154 15.95 -8.20 -10.06
CA GLN A 154 16.68 -7.02 -10.56
C GLN A 154 15.95 -6.33 -11.72
N LEU A 155 14.91 -6.98 -12.24
CA LEU A 155 14.10 -6.55 -13.37
C LEU A 155 12.72 -6.12 -12.90
N ILE A 156 12.05 -5.28 -13.69
CA ILE A 156 10.62 -5.01 -13.54
C ILE A 156 9.84 -6.10 -14.26
N ASN A 157 9.06 -6.89 -13.53
CA ASN A 157 8.24 -7.94 -14.13
C ASN A 157 6.78 -7.47 -14.27
N HIS A 158 6.21 -7.63 -15.47
CA HIS A 158 4.81 -7.29 -15.73
C HIS A 158 3.98 -8.56 -15.84
N PHE A 159 2.94 -8.65 -15.01
CA PHE A 159 1.94 -9.71 -15.05
C PHE A 159 0.60 -9.11 -15.50
N LEU A 160 0.15 -9.47 -16.69
CA LEU A 160 -1.14 -9.04 -17.23
C LEU A 160 -2.25 -9.87 -16.61
N VAL A 161 -3.19 -9.20 -15.93
CA VAL A 161 -4.32 -9.83 -15.25
C VAL A 161 -5.58 -9.57 -16.04
N ASN A 162 -6.37 -10.62 -16.30
CA ASN A 162 -7.65 -10.55 -17.01
C ASN A 162 -7.58 -9.74 -18.31
N LYS A 163 -6.44 -9.75 -19.02
CA LYS A 163 -6.17 -8.94 -20.21
C LYS A 163 -6.57 -7.46 -20.08
N SER A 164 -6.52 -6.89 -18.87
CA SER A 164 -7.09 -5.56 -18.60
C SER A 164 -6.18 -4.67 -17.77
N TRP A 165 -5.37 -5.22 -16.86
CA TRP A 165 -4.52 -4.42 -15.97
C TRP A 165 -3.27 -5.19 -15.55
N TYR A 166 -2.26 -4.49 -15.04
CA TYR A 166 -0.99 -5.11 -14.66
C TYR A 166 -0.76 -5.13 -13.14
N ILE A 167 -0.23 -6.26 -12.67
CA ILE A 167 0.60 -6.31 -11.46
C ILE A 167 2.04 -6.14 -11.90
N VAL A 168 2.72 -5.14 -11.35
CA VAL A 168 4.11 -4.82 -11.69
C VAL A 168 5.01 -5.12 -10.50
N ASP A 169 5.86 -6.12 -10.63
CA ASP A 169 6.82 -6.52 -9.59
C ASP A 169 8.10 -5.72 -9.73
N LEU A 170 8.31 -4.77 -8.83
CA LEU A 170 9.52 -3.95 -8.80
C LEU A 170 10.64 -4.62 -7.99
N PRO A 171 11.91 -4.35 -8.31
CA PRO A 171 13.05 -4.71 -7.47
C PRO A 171 12.88 -4.18 -6.04
N GLY A 172 13.08 -5.05 -5.05
CA GLY A 172 12.95 -4.66 -3.64
C GLY A 172 14.16 -3.89 -3.12
N TYR A 173 13.96 -2.98 -2.17
CA TYR A 173 15.05 -2.23 -1.52
C TYR A 173 15.72 -2.99 -0.36
N GLY A 174 16.79 -2.40 0.17
CA GLY A 174 17.45 -2.86 1.39
C GLY A 174 18.30 -4.11 1.22
N PHE A 175 18.83 -4.33 0.01
CA PHE A 175 19.70 -5.47 -0.25
C PHE A 175 21.04 -5.31 0.49
N ALA A 176 21.23 -6.10 1.55
CA ALA A 176 22.40 -6.05 2.43
C ALA A 176 23.73 -6.29 1.67
N ASN A 177 23.71 -7.09 0.61
CA ASN A 177 24.89 -7.48 -0.17
C ASN A 177 24.97 -6.79 -1.55
N ALA A 178 24.16 -5.75 -1.82
CA ALA A 178 24.33 -4.95 -3.04
C ALA A 178 25.57 -4.06 -2.91
N SER A 179 26.33 -3.92 -3.99
CA SER A 179 27.34 -2.87 -4.11
C SER A 179 26.69 -1.49 -3.93
N GLU A 180 27.45 -0.51 -3.50
CA GLU A 180 26.97 0.87 -3.36
C GLU A 180 26.41 1.41 -4.68
N ALA A 181 27.03 1.05 -5.81
CA ALA A 181 26.51 1.31 -7.15
C ALA A 181 25.13 0.69 -7.38
N ALA A 182 24.90 -0.58 -7.00
CA ALA A 182 23.58 -1.22 -7.14
C ALA A 182 22.52 -0.64 -6.19
N ARG A 183 22.92 -0.12 -5.00
CA ARG A 183 22.02 0.63 -4.12
C ARG A 183 21.66 2.00 -4.69
N MET A 184 22.61 2.68 -5.34
CA MET A 184 22.37 3.94 -6.06
C MET A 184 21.50 3.74 -7.30
N ASP A 185 21.71 2.65 -8.04
CA ASP A 185 20.99 2.32 -9.27
C ASP A 185 19.54 1.87 -8.98
N TRP A 186 19.31 1.15 -7.87
CA TRP A 186 17.95 0.90 -7.35
C TRP A 186 17.17 2.21 -7.17
N SER A 187 17.86 3.23 -6.69
CA SER A 187 17.25 4.54 -6.44
C SER A 187 16.99 5.33 -7.72
N SER A 188 17.81 5.24 -8.77
CA SER A 188 17.59 6.04 -10.00
C SER A 188 16.50 5.42 -10.87
N PHE A 189 16.57 4.11 -11.09
CA PHE A 189 15.70 3.36 -11.99
C PHE A 189 14.27 3.28 -11.49
N THR A 190 14.08 2.88 -10.22
CA THR A 190 12.76 2.71 -9.62
C THR A 190 12.06 4.07 -9.48
N LYS A 191 12.79 5.13 -9.13
CA LYS A 191 12.25 6.49 -9.10
C LYS A 191 11.87 6.96 -10.49
N GLY A 192 12.71 6.68 -11.49
CA GLY A 192 12.42 6.98 -12.90
C GLY A 192 11.15 6.29 -13.39
N TYR A 193 10.88 5.06 -12.96
CA TYR A 193 9.60 4.40 -13.25
C TYR A 193 8.44 5.18 -12.62
N PHE A 194 8.46 5.47 -11.31
CA PHE A 194 7.35 6.18 -10.65
C PHE A 194 7.08 7.58 -11.19
N LEU A 195 8.12 8.32 -11.58
CA LEU A 195 7.98 9.70 -12.04
C LEU A 195 7.47 9.80 -13.50
N ASN A 196 7.55 8.73 -14.29
CA ASN A 196 7.25 8.76 -15.72
C ASN A 196 6.18 7.74 -16.14
N ARG A 197 5.52 7.05 -15.20
CA ARG A 197 4.54 6.00 -15.51
C ARG A 197 3.11 6.51 -15.29
N ASP A 198 2.55 7.12 -16.33
CA ASP A 198 1.20 7.70 -16.28
C ASP A 198 0.07 6.66 -16.11
N THR A 199 0.36 5.37 -16.33
CA THR A 199 -0.56 4.24 -16.12
C THR A 199 -0.57 3.72 -14.68
N LEU A 200 0.31 4.24 -13.81
CA LEU A 200 0.43 3.80 -12.43
C LEU A 200 -0.77 4.28 -11.60
N VAL A 201 -1.63 3.35 -11.19
CA VAL A 201 -2.80 3.63 -10.34
C VAL A 201 -2.37 3.75 -8.88
N SER A 202 -1.58 2.80 -8.38
CA SER A 202 -1.08 2.83 -7.00
C SER A 202 0.15 1.96 -6.80
N VAL A 203 1.01 2.40 -5.89
CA VAL A 203 2.09 1.58 -5.33
C VAL A 203 1.58 0.83 -4.12
N LEU A 204 1.57 -0.49 -4.21
CA LEU A 204 1.37 -1.37 -3.07
C LEU A 204 2.71 -1.51 -2.34
N LEU A 205 2.89 -0.69 -1.30
CA LEU A 205 4.12 -0.69 -0.49
C LEU A 205 4.00 -1.71 0.64
N LEU A 206 4.68 -2.83 0.47
CA LEU A 206 4.66 -3.95 1.40
C LEU A 206 5.58 -3.68 2.60
N ILE A 207 5.01 -3.86 3.79
CA ILE A 207 5.68 -3.74 5.09
C ILE A 207 5.56 -5.07 5.83
N ASP A 208 6.63 -5.54 6.47
CA ASP A 208 6.59 -6.79 7.27
C ASP A 208 6.05 -6.50 8.66
N ALA A 209 4.83 -6.95 8.96
CA ALA A 209 4.19 -6.71 10.26
C ALA A 209 4.82 -7.52 11.40
N SER A 210 5.62 -8.55 11.10
CA SER A 210 6.26 -9.41 12.11
C SER A 210 7.52 -8.81 12.74
N VAL A 211 7.89 -7.59 12.36
CA VAL A 211 9.03 -6.84 12.89
C VAL A 211 8.65 -5.40 13.21
N PRO A 212 9.36 -4.73 14.14
CA PRO A 212 9.18 -3.31 14.38
C PRO A 212 9.37 -2.46 13.11
N PRO A 213 8.75 -1.27 13.02
CA PRO A 213 8.92 -0.35 11.90
C PRO A 213 10.40 -0.13 11.58
N GLN A 214 10.74 -0.17 10.29
CA GLN A 214 12.12 -0.03 9.84
C GLN A 214 12.30 1.33 9.18
N LYS A 215 13.42 1.99 9.46
CA LYS A 215 13.75 3.30 8.88
C LYS A 215 13.69 3.29 7.36
N ILE A 216 14.18 2.24 6.71
CA ILE A 216 14.18 2.12 5.24
C ILE A 216 12.78 2.07 4.63
N ASP A 217 11.81 1.47 5.34
CA ASP A 217 10.41 1.42 4.91
C ASP A 217 9.77 2.81 5.02
N LEU A 218 10.04 3.53 6.12
CA LEU A 218 9.58 4.90 6.35
C LEU A 218 10.19 5.89 5.35
N ASP A 219 11.50 5.78 5.08
CA ASP A 219 12.19 6.61 4.11
C ASP A 219 11.59 6.42 2.70
N CYS A 220 11.25 5.18 2.34
CA CYS A 220 10.58 4.86 1.07
C CYS A 220 9.17 5.45 1.01
N ALA A 221 8.36 5.25 2.05
CA ALA A 221 7.02 5.81 2.16
C ALA A 221 7.05 7.33 1.98
N ASN A 222 7.88 8.02 2.77
CA ASN A 222 8.02 9.47 2.74
C ASN A 222 8.56 9.99 1.40
N TRP A 223 9.41 9.22 0.70
CA TRP A 223 9.83 9.59 -0.65
C TRP A 223 8.66 9.53 -1.64
N LEU A 224 7.89 8.44 -1.63
CA LEU A 224 6.70 8.30 -2.49
C LEU A 224 5.66 9.40 -2.19
N GLY A 225 5.40 9.69 -0.91
CA GLY A 225 4.49 10.75 -0.48
C GLY A 225 4.91 12.14 -0.95
N ARG A 226 6.19 12.51 -0.78
CA ARG A 226 6.73 13.80 -1.25
C ARG A 226 6.64 13.98 -2.76
N ASN A 227 6.77 12.89 -3.52
CA ASN A 227 6.68 12.91 -4.99
C ASN A 227 5.25 12.74 -5.49
N LYS A 228 4.26 12.76 -4.59
CA LYS A 228 2.85 12.59 -4.92
C LYS A 228 2.58 11.33 -5.75
N ILE A 229 3.18 10.22 -5.34
CA ILE A 229 2.92 8.91 -5.92
C ILE A 229 1.85 8.22 -5.07
N PRO A 230 0.74 7.70 -5.64
CA PRO A 230 -0.31 7.06 -4.84
C PRO A 230 0.21 5.79 -4.17
N ILE A 231 -0.14 5.58 -2.90
CA ILE A 231 0.36 4.46 -2.10
C ILE A 231 -0.81 3.77 -1.39
N THR A 232 -0.78 2.45 -1.33
CA THR A 232 -1.49 1.64 -0.33
C THR A 232 -0.48 0.83 0.46
N PHE A 233 -0.47 0.95 1.79
CA PHE A 233 0.40 0.13 2.63
C PHE A 233 -0.18 -1.28 2.76
N VAL A 234 0.65 -2.29 2.50
CA VAL A 234 0.26 -3.69 2.62
C VAL A 234 1.07 -4.33 3.73
N PHE A 235 0.45 -4.52 4.90
CA PHE A 235 1.09 -5.15 6.04
C PHE A 235 1.07 -6.67 5.86
N THR A 236 2.20 -7.23 5.49
CA THR A 236 2.37 -8.65 5.20
C THR A 236 2.73 -9.47 6.45
N LYS A 237 2.57 -10.80 6.36
CA LYS A 237 2.94 -11.77 7.40
C LYS A 237 2.21 -11.55 8.73
N CYS A 238 0.97 -11.07 8.67
CA CYS A 238 0.14 -10.86 9.86
C CYS A 238 -0.16 -12.17 10.63
N ASP A 239 0.05 -13.34 10.02
CA ASP A 239 -0.01 -14.65 10.66
C ASP A 239 1.18 -14.92 11.61
N LYS A 240 2.31 -14.21 11.44
CA LYS A 240 3.53 -14.52 12.18
C LYS A 240 3.55 -13.89 13.55
N MET A 241 3.35 -14.72 14.56
CA MET A 241 3.72 -14.40 15.94
C MET A 241 5.16 -14.84 16.20
N LYS A 242 6.04 -13.90 16.56
CA LYS A 242 7.35 -14.25 17.11
C LYS A 242 7.21 -14.51 18.60
N GLY A 243 7.78 -15.60 19.09
CA GLY A 243 7.86 -15.88 20.53
C GLY A 243 8.77 -14.89 21.28
N GLY A 244 8.63 -14.83 22.61
CA GLY A 244 9.46 -13.99 23.49
C GLY A 244 8.96 -12.55 23.63
N LYS A 245 9.89 -11.58 23.75
CA LYS A 245 9.59 -10.14 23.96
C LYS A 245 9.17 -9.38 22.68
N ALA A 246 8.97 -10.08 21.56
CA ALA A 246 8.63 -9.43 20.30
C ALA A 246 7.18 -8.92 20.32
N LYS A 247 6.96 -7.71 19.80
CA LYS A 247 5.62 -7.14 19.62
C LYS A 247 4.82 -7.98 18.62
N ARG A 248 3.52 -8.10 18.88
CA ARG A 248 2.56 -8.72 17.97
C ARG A 248 2.40 -7.87 16.69
N PRO A 249 1.99 -8.46 15.55
CA PRO A 249 1.83 -7.74 14.30
C PRO A 249 0.93 -6.49 14.38
N ASP A 250 -0.19 -6.58 15.09
CA ASP A 250 -1.11 -5.45 15.32
C ASP A 250 -0.43 -4.26 16.01
N GLN A 251 0.47 -4.53 16.96
CA GLN A 251 1.22 -3.48 17.64
C GLN A 251 2.27 -2.84 16.72
N ASN A 252 3.00 -3.64 15.92
CA ASN A 252 3.97 -3.09 14.96
C ASN A 252 3.29 -2.23 13.88
N ILE A 253 2.08 -2.62 13.45
CA ILE A 253 1.26 -1.86 12.51
C ILE A 253 0.90 -0.50 13.11
N ARG A 254 0.41 -0.47 14.36
CA ARG A 254 0.10 0.79 15.07
C ARG A 254 1.32 1.69 15.19
N ASP A 255 2.47 1.12 15.58
CA ASP A 255 3.72 1.87 15.69
C ASP A 255 4.14 2.48 14.34
N PHE A 256 3.99 1.72 13.24
CA PHE A 256 4.26 2.22 11.88
C PHE A 256 3.32 3.36 11.51
N GLN A 257 2.03 3.21 11.78
CA GLN A 257 1.02 4.21 11.47
C GLN A 257 1.26 5.52 12.20
N GLU A 258 1.65 5.49 13.48
CA GLU A 258 1.94 6.70 14.23
C GLU A 258 3.15 7.46 13.67
N LEU A 259 4.18 6.75 13.20
CA LEU A 259 5.33 7.35 12.53
C LEU A 259 4.96 7.95 11.16
N ILE A 260 4.07 7.28 10.42
CA ILE A 260 3.55 7.80 9.15
C ILE A 260 2.71 9.06 9.39
N ARG A 261 1.81 9.07 10.37
CA ARG A 261 0.91 10.20 10.67
C ARG A 261 1.64 11.53 10.91
N GLN A 262 2.90 11.48 11.34
CA GLN A 262 3.73 12.67 11.52
C GLN A 262 4.11 13.38 10.21
N ASN A 263 4.08 12.67 9.09
CA ASN A 263 4.51 13.16 7.78
C ASN A 263 3.36 13.31 6.78
N TYR A 264 2.15 12.85 7.11
CA TYR A 264 0.99 12.84 6.23
C TYR A 264 -0.19 13.58 6.88
N ASN A 265 -0.90 14.40 6.10
CA ASN A 265 -2.10 15.13 6.54
C ASN A 265 -3.29 14.19 6.83
N HIS A 266 -3.41 13.12 6.04
CA HIS A 266 -4.41 12.07 6.19
C HIS A 266 -3.71 10.73 6.24
N GLN A 267 -4.30 9.76 6.91
CA GLN A 267 -3.74 8.41 6.93
C GLN A 267 -3.86 7.78 5.54
N PRO A 268 -2.76 7.32 4.90
CA PRO A 268 -2.86 6.59 3.64
C PRO A 268 -3.62 5.26 3.82
N PRO A 269 -4.22 4.70 2.75
CA PRO A 269 -4.89 3.41 2.84
C PRO A 269 -3.90 2.33 3.26
N TRP A 270 -4.34 1.45 4.14
CA TRP A 270 -3.56 0.30 4.57
C TRP A 270 -4.43 -0.93 4.80
N ILE A 271 -3.84 -2.11 4.63
CA ILE A 271 -4.53 -3.39 4.79
C ILE A 271 -3.60 -4.48 5.33
N MET A 272 -4.13 -5.35 6.20
CA MET A 272 -3.44 -6.53 6.71
C MET A 272 -3.55 -7.71 5.74
N ILE A 273 -2.44 -8.41 5.53
CA ILE A 273 -2.35 -9.55 4.63
C ILE A 273 -1.55 -10.71 5.22
N SER A 274 -2.05 -11.92 5.00
CA SER A 274 -1.26 -13.15 5.09
C SER A 274 -1.38 -13.96 3.80
N SER A 275 -0.25 -14.15 3.11
CA SER A 275 -0.19 -15.07 1.97
C SER A 275 -0.30 -16.55 2.38
N VAL A 276 -0.24 -16.86 3.69
CA VAL A 276 -0.35 -18.22 4.22
C VAL A 276 -1.79 -18.55 4.55
N SER A 277 -2.47 -17.70 5.32
CA SER A 277 -3.88 -17.94 5.70
C SER A 277 -4.89 -17.42 4.68
N GLY A 278 -4.45 -16.56 3.76
CA GLY A 278 -5.33 -15.89 2.80
C GLY A 278 -6.00 -14.62 3.32
N LEU A 279 -5.71 -14.22 4.58
CA LEU A 279 -6.23 -13.01 5.20
C LEU A 279 -6.02 -11.78 4.30
N GLY A 280 -7.09 -10.99 4.13
CA GLY A 280 -7.09 -9.70 3.44
C GLY A 280 -6.96 -9.76 1.92
N ARG A 281 -6.87 -10.95 1.33
CA ARG A 281 -6.65 -11.13 -0.11
C ARG A 281 -7.80 -10.56 -0.93
N ASP A 282 -9.04 -10.93 -0.58
CA ASP A 282 -10.22 -10.53 -1.35
C ASP A 282 -10.52 -9.05 -1.12
N GLU A 283 -10.29 -8.56 0.09
CA GLU A 283 -10.37 -7.14 0.47
C GLU A 283 -9.36 -6.29 -0.33
N LEU A 284 -8.10 -6.74 -0.45
CA LEU A 284 -7.10 -6.04 -1.27
C LEU A 284 -7.49 -6.03 -2.75
N LEU A 285 -8.00 -7.14 -3.29
CA LEU A 285 -8.49 -7.19 -4.67
C LEU A 285 -9.68 -6.25 -4.88
N LEU A 286 -10.58 -6.14 -3.90
CA LEU A 286 -11.72 -5.24 -3.95
C LEU A 286 -11.28 -3.77 -3.94
N HIS A 287 -10.35 -3.40 -3.06
CA HIS A 287 -9.73 -2.06 -3.04
C HIS A 287 -9.02 -1.74 -4.37
N MET A 288 -8.20 -2.66 -4.88
CA MET A 288 -7.53 -2.47 -6.18
C MET A 288 -8.56 -2.27 -7.31
N SER A 289 -9.66 -3.03 -7.28
CA SER A 289 -10.71 -2.91 -8.28
C SER A 289 -11.40 -1.55 -8.26
N GLN A 290 -11.67 -1.02 -7.07
CA GLN A 290 -12.22 0.32 -6.86
C GLN A 290 -11.30 1.41 -7.43
N LEU A 291 -10.01 1.35 -7.11
CA LEU A 291 -9.03 2.29 -7.63
C LEU A 291 -8.94 2.22 -9.16
N ARG A 292 -8.89 1.01 -9.73
CA ARG A 292 -8.83 0.79 -11.17
C ARG A 292 -10.09 1.31 -11.87
N ASN A 293 -11.27 1.02 -11.33
CA ASN A 293 -12.54 1.41 -11.95
C ASN A 293 -12.72 2.93 -11.89
N TYR A 294 -12.31 3.58 -10.80
CA TYR A 294 -12.25 5.04 -10.74
C TYR A 294 -11.27 5.62 -11.75
N TRP A 295 -10.06 5.04 -11.86
CA TRP A 295 -9.06 5.46 -12.85
C TRP A 295 -9.55 5.33 -14.30
N ASN A 296 -10.37 4.31 -14.61
CA ASN A 296 -10.96 4.15 -15.94
C ASN A 296 -12.05 5.19 -16.25
N ASN A 297 -12.74 5.71 -15.23
CA ASN A 297 -13.89 6.61 -15.37
C ASN A 297 -13.52 8.09 -15.47
N GLU A 298 -12.33 8.49 -14.99
CA GLU A 298 -11.75 9.81 -15.32
C GLU A 298 -11.25 9.87 -16.77
#